data_AF-Q9CQY3-F1
#
_entry.id   AF-Q9CQY3-F1
#
_cell.length_a   1.000
_cell.length_b   1.000
_cell.length_c   1.000
_cell.angle_alpha   90.00
_cell.angle_beta   90.00
_cell.angle_gamma   90.00
#
_symmetry.space_group_name_H-M   'P 1'
#
loop_
_entity.id
_entity.type
_entity.pdbx_description
1 polymer ?
#
loop_
_entity_poly.entity_id
_entity_poly.type
_entity_poly.pdbx_seq_one_letter_code
_entity_poly.pdbx_strand_id
1 'polypeptide(L)'
;MAKFIRNFAEKAPSMVAAAVTYSKPRLATFWHYAKVELVPPTPAEIPTAIQSVKKIIQSAKTGSFKHLTVKEAVLNGLVATEVWMWFYIGEIIGKRGIVGYEVEDQSLTSDLSSYLNVLGPCVTGLLSE
;
A
#
# COMPACT_ATOMS: atom_id res chain seq x y z
N MET A 1 -20.19 -17.84 -27.11
CA MET A 1 -19.38 -16.98 -26.20
C MET A 1 -19.30 -15.52 -26.65
N ALA A 2 -19.00 -15.21 -27.92
CA ALA A 2 -18.82 -13.82 -28.39
C ALA A 2 -20.04 -12.88 -28.16
N LYS A 3 -21.28 -13.37 -28.30
CA LYS A 3 -22.48 -12.58 -28.01
C LYS A 3 -22.62 -12.20 -26.53
N PHE A 4 -22.20 -13.08 -25.62
CA PHE A 4 -22.26 -12.83 -24.18
C PHE A 4 -21.23 -11.77 -23.76
N ILE A 5 -20.01 -11.86 -24.30
CA ILE A 5 -18.94 -10.86 -24.11
C ILE A 5 -19.35 -9.49 -24.68
N ARG A 6 -20.02 -9.45 -25.85
CA ARG A 6 -20.56 -8.19 -26.41
C ARG A 6 -21.63 -7.56 -25.53
N ASN A 7 -22.60 -8.35 -25.04
CA ASN A 7 -23.64 -7.85 -24.14
C ASN A 7 -23.05 -7.32 -22.81
N PHE A 8 -22.01 -7.97 -22.29
CA PHE A 8 -21.28 -7.50 -21.11
C PHE A 8 -20.46 -6.24 -21.41
N ALA A 9 -19.79 -6.16 -22.56
CA ALA A 9 -19.04 -4.98 -22.97
C ALA A 9 -19.97 -3.77 -23.20
N GLU A 10 -21.20 -3.98 -23.69
CA GLU A 10 -22.20 -2.93 -23.87
C GLU A 10 -22.81 -2.47 -22.52
N LYS A 11 -22.90 -3.35 -21.52
CA LYS A 11 -23.38 -3.02 -20.16
C LYS A 11 -22.28 -2.60 -19.17
N ALA A 12 -21.01 -2.87 -19.49
CA ALA A 12 -19.86 -2.44 -18.70
C ALA A 12 -19.80 -0.91 -18.52
N PRO A 13 -19.98 -0.05 -19.54
CA PRO A 13 -19.89 1.40 -19.35
C PRO A 13 -21.00 1.95 -18.44
N SER A 14 -22.21 1.37 -18.45
CA SER A 14 -23.29 1.80 -17.54
C SER A 14 -23.06 1.34 -16.10
N MET A 15 -22.48 0.16 -15.90
CA MET A 15 -22.06 -0.31 -14.58
C MET A 15 -20.87 0.48 -14.02
N VAL A 16 -19.89 0.82 -14.85
CA VAL A 16 -18.76 1.68 -14.48
C VAL A 16 -19.26 3.09 -14.15
N ALA A 17 -20.17 3.65 -14.95
CA ALA A 17 -20.77 4.95 -14.66
C ALA A 17 -21.52 4.94 -13.33
N ALA A 18 -22.30 3.88 -13.04
CA ALA A 18 -22.98 3.71 -11.76
C ALA A 18 -22.00 3.53 -10.57
N ALA A 19 -20.91 2.79 -10.77
CA ALA A 19 -19.87 2.66 -9.77
C ALA A 19 -19.16 3.99 -9.49
N VAL A 20 -18.91 4.79 -10.54
CA VAL A 20 -18.29 6.12 -10.43
C VAL A 20 -19.23 7.10 -9.73
N THR A 21 -20.52 7.14 -10.05
CA THR A 21 -21.48 8.01 -9.36
C THR A 21 -21.65 7.64 -7.89
N TYR A 22 -21.60 6.35 -7.56
CA TYR A 22 -21.64 5.87 -6.17
C TYR A 22 -20.35 6.15 -5.39
N SER A 23 -19.18 6.06 -6.04
CA SER A 23 -17.88 6.21 -5.39
C SER A 23 -17.46 7.67 -5.24
N LYS A 24 -17.83 8.56 -6.17
CA LYS A 24 -17.51 10.00 -6.12
C LYS A 24 -17.85 10.69 -4.78
N PRO A 25 -19.07 10.60 -4.23
CA PRO A 25 -19.37 11.27 -2.97
C PRO A 25 -18.61 10.69 -1.78
N ARG A 26 -18.38 9.36 -1.76
CA ARG A 26 -17.62 8.69 -0.69
C ARG A 26 -16.14 9.04 -0.72
N LEU A 27 -15.58 9.17 -1.91
CA LEU A 27 -14.19 9.56 -2.09
C LEU A 27 -14.02 11.06 -1.80
N ALA A 28 -15.03 11.88 -2.07
CA ALA A 28 -15.03 13.29 -1.69
C ALA A 28 -15.09 13.48 -0.17
N THR A 29 -15.91 12.71 0.55
CA THR A 29 -15.93 12.72 2.02
C THR A 29 -14.61 12.22 2.59
N PHE A 30 -14.04 11.13 2.02
CA PHE A 30 -12.73 10.63 2.41
C PHE A 30 -11.64 11.68 2.19
N TRP A 31 -11.65 12.36 1.04
CA TRP A 31 -10.70 13.42 0.70
C TRP A 31 -10.81 14.63 1.64
N HIS A 32 -12.03 14.98 2.05
CA HIS A 32 -12.27 16.08 2.99
C HIS A 32 -11.60 15.81 4.35
N TYR A 33 -11.81 14.62 4.93
CA TYR A 33 -11.19 14.26 6.21
C TYR A 33 -9.70 13.94 6.10
N ALA A 34 -9.28 13.27 5.02
CA ALA A 34 -7.87 13.01 4.75
C ALA A 34 -7.05 14.31 4.68
N LYS A 35 -7.61 15.38 4.11
CA LYS A 35 -6.93 16.68 4.04
C LYS A 35 -6.79 17.37 5.41
N VAL A 36 -7.60 17.03 6.40
CA VAL A 36 -7.53 17.69 7.72
C VAL A 36 -6.74 16.84 8.72
N GLU A 37 -6.80 15.52 8.60
CA GLU A 37 -6.20 14.60 9.57
C GLU A 37 -4.87 13.99 9.10
N LEU A 38 -4.63 13.89 7.79
CA LEU A 38 -3.39 13.31 7.23
C LEU A 38 -2.43 14.37 6.68
N VAL A 39 -2.69 15.66 6.90
CA VAL A 39 -1.71 16.70 6.52
C VAL A 39 -0.49 16.56 7.43
N PRO A 40 0.72 16.49 6.85
CA PRO A 40 1.94 16.44 7.65
C PRO A 40 1.95 17.66 8.58
N PRO A 41 2.13 17.44 9.90
CA PRO A 41 1.99 18.49 10.90
C PRO A 41 2.94 19.64 10.60
N THR A 42 2.52 20.85 10.96
CA THR A 42 3.37 22.01 10.77
C THR A 42 4.61 21.90 11.67
N PRO A 43 5.79 22.40 11.25
CA PRO A 43 7.01 22.30 12.05
C PRO A 43 6.88 22.89 13.47
N ALA A 44 5.93 23.81 13.68
CA ALA A 44 5.61 24.42 14.97
C ALA A 44 4.94 23.45 15.96
N GLU A 45 4.33 22.35 15.50
CA GLU A 45 3.63 21.36 16.34
C GLU A 45 4.55 20.23 16.82
N ILE A 46 5.70 20.06 16.17
CA ILE A 46 6.76 19.11 16.54
C ILE A 46 7.22 19.27 18.01
N PRO A 47 7.56 20.49 18.52
CA PRO A 47 7.97 20.64 19.91
C PRO A 47 6.87 20.24 20.90
N THR A 48 5.61 20.49 20.58
CA THR A 48 4.45 20.10 21.39
C THR A 48 4.27 18.58 21.43
N ALA A 49 4.48 17.90 20.30
CA ALA A 49 4.48 16.44 20.24
C ALA A 49 5.62 15.83 21.09
N ILE A 50 6.84 16.38 20.99
CA ILE A 50 8.00 15.93 21.78
C ILE A 50 7.74 16.12 23.28
N GLN A 51 7.17 17.26 23.68
CA GLN A 51 6.80 17.50 25.08
C GLN A 51 5.76 16.49 25.58
N SER A 52 4.78 16.14 24.75
CA SER A 52 3.75 15.15 25.07
C SER A 52 4.35 13.76 25.29
N VAL A 53 5.27 13.34 24.44
CA VAL A 53 6.02 12.07 24.61
C VAL A 53 6.83 12.08 25.91
N LYS A 54 7.53 13.18 26.22
CA LYS A 54 8.28 13.31 27.47
C LYS A 54 7.39 13.16 28.72
N LYS A 55 6.18 13.74 28.69
CA LYS A 55 5.19 13.58 29.77
C LYS A 55 4.74 12.12 29.91
N ILE A 56 4.48 11.43 28.80
CA ILE A 56 4.12 9.99 28.82
C ILE A 56 5.24 9.16 29.46
N ILE A 57 6.50 9.40 29.08
CA ILE A 57 7.66 8.70 29.65
C ILE A 57 7.81 8.99 31.15
N GLN A 58 7.60 10.24 31.58
CA GLN A 58 7.62 10.58 33.00
C GLN A 58 6.48 9.90 33.77
N SER A 59 5.26 9.89 33.24
CA SER A 59 4.10 9.19 33.81
C SER A 59 4.30 7.66 33.88
N ALA A 60 5.02 7.10 32.90
CA ALA A 60 5.43 5.70 32.91
C ALA A 60 6.49 5.44 34.00
N LYS A 61 7.47 6.34 34.18
CA LYS A 61 8.49 6.19 35.23
C LYS A 61 7.92 6.33 36.65
N THR A 62 6.91 7.18 36.83
CA THR A 62 6.30 7.44 38.15
C THR A 62 5.29 6.38 38.58
N GLY A 63 5.01 5.35 37.76
CA GLY A 63 4.09 4.28 38.16
C GLY A 63 2.60 4.60 37.92
N SER A 64 2.28 5.77 37.37
CA SER A 64 0.91 6.28 37.24
C SER A 64 0.04 5.48 36.25
N PHE A 65 0.67 4.66 35.40
CA PHE A 65 -0.02 3.75 34.48
C PHE A 65 -0.96 2.74 35.16
N LYS A 66 -0.78 2.48 36.46
CA LYS A 66 -1.66 1.60 37.26
C LYS A 66 -3.01 2.24 37.61
N HIS A 67 -3.15 3.56 37.47
CA HIS A 67 -4.41 4.28 37.70
C HIS A 67 -5.26 4.43 36.44
N LEU A 68 -4.77 4.00 35.28
CA LEU A 68 -5.51 4.08 34.02
C LEU A 68 -6.64 3.05 34.01
N THR A 69 -7.82 3.48 33.59
CA THR A 69 -8.95 2.58 33.42
C THR A 69 -8.71 1.68 32.20
N VAL A 70 -9.25 0.45 32.20
CA VAL A 70 -9.08 -0.51 31.09
C VAL A 70 -9.56 0.09 29.76
N LYS A 71 -10.60 0.93 29.78
CA LYS A 71 -11.11 1.62 28.58
C LYS A 71 -10.06 2.56 27.97
N GLU A 72 -9.40 3.36 28.80
CA GLU A 72 -8.34 4.28 28.34
C GLU A 72 -7.11 3.52 27.85
N ALA A 73 -6.74 2.44 28.53
CA ALA A 73 -5.62 1.59 28.11
C ALA A 73 -5.88 0.95 26.73
N VAL A 74 -7.10 0.46 26.49
CA VAL A 74 -7.49 -0.13 25.19
C VAL A 74 -7.51 0.93 24.10
N LEU A 75 -8.04 2.13 24.36
CA LEU A 75 -8.03 3.23 23.39
C LEU A 75 -6.60 3.63 23.01
N ASN A 76 -5.73 3.82 24.00
CA ASN A 76 -4.31 4.14 23.76
C ASN A 76 -3.59 3.00 23.01
N GLY A 77 -3.93 1.74 23.29
CA GLY A 77 -3.42 0.58 22.57
C GLY A 77 -3.87 0.50 21.11
N LEU A 78 -5.13 0.84 20.83
CA LEU A 78 -5.66 0.90 19.46
C LEU A 78 -4.96 1.98 18.64
N VAL A 79 -4.80 3.18 19.20
CA VAL A 79 -4.06 4.28 18.54
C VAL A 79 -2.59 3.89 18.30
N ALA A 80 -1.94 3.24 19.27
CA ALA A 80 -0.57 2.76 19.09
C ALA A 80 -0.46 1.71 17.97
N THR A 81 -1.45 0.81 17.88
CA THR A 81 -1.52 -0.21 16.82
C THR A 81 -1.76 0.43 15.45
N GLU A 82 -2.59 1.46 15.37
CA GLU A 82 -2.83 2.22 14.14
C GLU A 82 -1.54 2.87 13.62
N VAL A 83 -0.79 3.55 14.48
CA VAL A 83 0.52 4.14 14.12
C VAL A 83 1.50 3.06 13.65
N TRP A 84 1.44 1.86 14.25
CA TRP A 84 2.29 0.74 13.83
C TRP A 84 1.89 0.18 12.45
N MET A 85 0.59 0.13 12.15
CA MET A 85 0.10 -0.22 10.81
C MET A 85 0.54 0.79 9.74
N TRP A 86 0.60 2.09 10.07
CA TRP A 86 1.16 3.12 9.18
C TRP A 86 2.63 2.87 8.82
N PHE A 87 3.43 2.35 9.76
CA PHE A 87 4.80 1.94 9.47
C PHE A 87 4.86 0.80 8.45
N TYR A 88 3.99 -0.22 8.58
CA TYR A 88 3.91 -1.31 7.60
C TYR A 88 3.45 -0.85 6.21
N ILE A 89 2.54 0.11 6.12
CA ILE A 89 2.15 0.73 4.84
C ILE A 89 3.35 1.42 4.20
N GLY A 90 4.17 2.12 5.00
CA GLY A 90 5.44 2.69 4.56
C GLY A 90 6.43 1.65 4.02
N GLU A 91 6.55 0.50 4.70
CA GLU A 91 7.36 -0.61 4.20
C GLU A 91 6.84 -1.18 2.87
N ILE A 92 5.53 -1.29 2.69
CA ILE A 92 4.93 -1.78 1.43
C ILE A 92 5.25 -0.82 0.27
N ILE A 93 5.20 0.50 0.51
CA ILE A 93 5.62 1.50 -0.50
C ILE A 93 7.13 1.40 -0.77
N GLY A 94 7.95 1.20 0.27
CA GLY A 94 9.40 1.04 0.13
C GLY A 94 9.82 -0.20 -0.64
N LYS A 95 9.11 -1.33 -0.44
CA LYS A 95 9.34 -2.60 -1.15
C LYS A 95 8.69 -2.64 -2.53
N ARG A 96 7.73 -1.73 -2.82
CA ARG A 96 6.92 -1.68 -4.06
C ARG A 96 6.12 -2.96 -4.35
N GLY A 97 5.92 -3.82 -3.35
CA GLY A 97 5.27 -5.12 -3.47
C GLY A 97 4.35 -5.39 -2.29
N ILE A 98 3.16 -5.95 -2.56
CA ILE A 98 2.15 -6.29 -1.54
C ILE A 98 2.52 -7.60 -0.82
N VAL A 99 3.31 -8.47 -1.47
CA VAL A 99 3.75 -9.76 -0.92
C VAL A 99 5.22 -10.02 -1.30
N GLY A 100 6.09 -10.10 -0.30
CA GLY A 100 7.49 -10.47 -0.46
C GLY A 100 8.37 -9.41 -1.15
N TYR A 101 9.69 -9.56 -1.02
CA TYR A 101 10.61 -8.93 -1.95
C TYR A 101 10.56 -9.74 -3.24
N GLU A 102 10.39 -9.09 -4.39
CA GLU A 102 10.69 -9.72 -5.67
C GLU A 102 12.18 -10.05 -5.68
N VAL A 103 12.50 -11.31 -5.39
CA VAL A 103 13.79 -11.87 -5.74
C VAL A 103 13.63 -12.25 -7.20
N GLU A 104 14.02 -11.36 -8.11
CA GLU A 104 14.15 -11.72 -9.51
C GLU A 104 15.20 -12.84 -9.58
N ASP A 105 14.75 -14.08 -9.74
CA ASP A 105 15.57 -15.16 -10.29
C ASP A 105 15.88 -14.79 -11.76
N GLN A 106 16.82 -13.88 -11.92
CA GLN A 106 17.31 -13.32 -13.18
C GLN A 106 18.18 -14.32 -13.98
N SER A 107 18.14 -15.61 -13.61
CA SER A 107 18.92 -16.69 -14.23
C SER A 107 18.25 -17.27 -15.47
N LEU A 108 16.92 -17.39 -15.52
CA LEU A 108 16.25 -18.11 -16.63
C LEU A 108 16.04 -17.29 -17.90
N THR A 109 16.03 -15.96 -17.83
CA THR A 109 15.83 -15.09 -19.01
C THR A 109 17.14 -14.74 -19.72
N SER A 110 18.26 -14.74 -19.00
CA SER A 110 19.60 -14.59 -19.59
C SER A 110 20.05 -15.88 -20.29
N ASP A 111 19.74 -17.04 -19.72
CA ASP A 111 20.05 -18.34 -20.34
C ASP A 111 19.25 -18.56 -21.65
N LEU A 112 17.95 -18.29 -21.68
CA LEU A 112 17.17 -18.50 -22.91
C LEU A 112 17.60 -17.58 -24.07
N SER A 113 18.01 -16.34 -23.75
CA SER A 113 18.53 -15.39 -24.74
C SER A 113 19.93 -15.78 -25.26
N SER A 114 20.75 -16.42 -24.42
CA SER A 114 22.05 -16.98 -24.81
C SER A 114 21.89 -18.21 -25.71
N TYR A 115 20.97 -19.12 -25.39
CA TYR A 115 20.67 -20.29 -26.24
C TYR A 115 20.09 -19.91 -27.61
N LEU A 116 19.22 -18.89 -27.70
CA LEU A 116 18.66 -18.44 -28.98
C LEU A 116 19.71 -17.77 -29.89
N ASN A 117 20.69 -17.05 -29.30
CA ASN A 117 21.79 -16.44 -30.07
C ASN A 117 22.82 -17.48 -30.57
N VAL A 118 23.00 -18.58 -29.85
CA VAL A 118 23.88 -19.70 -30.27
C VAL A 118 23.21 -20.58 -31.32
N LEU A 119 21.88 -20.80 -31.26
CA LEU A 119 21.12 -21.59 -32.25
C LEU A 119 20.69 -20.80 -33.49
N GLY A 120 20.66 -19.47 -33.43
CA GLY A 120 20.31 -18.57 -34.54
C GLY A 120 21.06 -18.84 -35.87
N PRO A 121 22.39 -19.01 -35.89
CA PRO A 121 23.12 -19.29 -37.13
C PRO A 121 22.96 -20.73 -37.65
N CYS A 122 22.42 -21.67 -36.86
CA CYS A 122 22.22 -23.05 -37.29
C CYS A 122 20.88 -23.24 -38.03
N VAL A 123 19.84 -22.47 -37.67
CA VAL A 123 18.50 -22.56 -38.30
C VAL A 123 18.43 -21.84 -39.64
N THR A 124 19.22 -20.79 -39.86
CA THR A 124 19.29 -20.08 -41.16
C THR A 124 20.08 -20.84 -42.23
N GLY A 125 20.87 -21.85 -41.85
CA GLY A 125 21.59 -22.72 -42.80
C GLY A 125 20.76 -23.86 -43.38
N LEU A 126 19.59 -24.18 -42.81
CA LEU A 126 18.77 -25.35 -43.18
C LEU A 126 17.55 -25.02 -44.06
N LEU A 127 17.42 -23.76 -44.50
CA LEU A 127 16.38 -23.26 -45.40
C LEU A 127 16.95 -22.74 -46.73
N SER A 128 18.21 -23.06 -47.05
CA SER A 128 18.89 -22.61 -48.27
C SER A 128 19.59 -23.73 -49.06
N GLU A 129 19.10 -24.96 -48.95
CA GLU A 129 19.26 -26.02 -49.97
C GLU A 129 17.89 -26.48 -50.48
#